data_AF-A0A9K3KJH4-F1
#
_entry.id   AF-A0A9K3KJH4-F1
#
_cell.length_a   1.000
_cell.length_b   1.000
_cell.length_c   1.000
_cell.angle_alpha   90.00
_cell.angle_beta   90.00
_cell.angle_gamma   90.00
#
_symmetry.space_group_name_H-M   'P 1'
#
loop_
_entity.id
_entity.type
_entity.pdbx_description
1 polymer ?
#
loop_
_entity_poly.entity_id
_entity_poly.type
_entity_poly.pdbx_seq_one_letter_code
_entity_poly.pdbx_strand_id
1 'polypeptide(L)'
;MLGLEAVLIVLVVPTSLPLVESLVTPGCMIWVGDGKGRLGAGSLPLNGGSTVGLVDGGITTDILHMASALSLHDLVTTRRGRRCPRVWYLSIVEVSHAAVGGVTAAVTHIARYRKVDPPPKPGTVPLAVPRDASTVLAFTKTVRHYRRAPVVKVFEMPVLTNLGPLEAPFYHSGGLLPFPLDTAVRVLIPTLFSRDGCWGLRTVSATEVLLALDVSDALIPRFAAVSNTLLKSLLPGRALVASYKALFPDTEGHPVREGLMVTGGVGMLEDKQSFERLEEKKSCAAEVAEDARSPPKASGPTGMDGAKEAVELRKGAGVIATDAILRQTERKEREKAAVKHDDAQVPEYLWVEHMLQDFEWKIKNGERRVWSQTELADIPEYLTVLRRWALSWWKQNLLREFERYLGEDVSAMAMKHPQVVEWNSKKVRYCWIPTSGRSSYVSWYRGRWGLRPQDMEAGGDAIRRA
;
A
#
# COMPACT_ATOMS: atom_id res chain seq x y z
N MET A 1 -9.72 9.65 -1.25
CA MET A 1 -8.61 10.58 -1.56
C MET A 1 -9.20 11.97 -1.67
N LEU A 2 -8.68 12.95 -0.91
CA LEU A 2 -8.96 14.41 -0.82
C LEU A 2 -10.39 14.99 -0.98
N GLY A 3 -11.33 14.36 -1.69
CA GLY A 3 -12.65 14.91 -2.00
C GLY A 3 -12.58 16.08 -2.99
N LEU A 4 -11.52 16.13 -3.80
CA LEU A 4 -11.29 17.16 -4.80
C LEU A 4 -11.51 16.60 -6.20
N GLU A 5 -12.12 17.39 -7.07
CA GLU A 5 -12.20 17.13 -8.50
C GLU A 5 -11.20 18.04 -9.23
N ALA A 6 -10.41 17.47 -10.14
CA ALA A 6 -9.46 18.23 -10.94
C ALA A 6 -10.19 18.99 -12.06
N VAL A 7 -10.09 20.32 -12.05
CA VAL A 7 -10.76 21.17 -13.06
C VAL A 7 -9.77 21.67 -14.12
N LEU A 8 -8.53 21.96 -13.71
CA LEU A 8 -7.46 22.36 -14.62
C LEU A 8 -6.13 21.78 -14.14
N ILE A 9 -5.31 21.32 -15.10
CA ILE A 9 -3.94 20.85 -14.87
C ILE A 9 -2.99 21.62 -15.76
N VAL A 10 -1.93 22.16 -15.16
CA VAL A 10 -0.85 22.85 -15.87
C VAL A 10 0.43 22.02 -15.80
N LEU A 11 0.85 21.50 -16.95
CA LEU A 11 2.06 20.72 -17.13
C LEU A 11 3.16 21.58 -17.74
N VAL A 12 4.31 21.68 -17.09
CA VAL A 12 5.48 22.40 -17.64
C VAL A 12 6.05 21.69 -18.87
N VAL A 13 6.00 20.36 -18.86
CA VAL A 13 6.59 19.49 -19.89
C VAL A 13 5.55 18.46 -20.32
N PRO A 14 5.43 18.14 -21.63
CA PRO A 14 4.47 17.15 -22.13
C PRO A 14 4.74 15.71 -21.70
N THR A 15 5.88 15.41 -21.05
CA THR A 15 6.32 14.05 -20.73
C THR A 15 5.32 13.27 -19.87
N SER A 16 4.55 13.95 -19.01
CA SER A 16 3.53 13.33 -18.16
C SER A 16 2.12 13.40 -18.74
N LEU A 17 1.92 13.99 -19.93
CA LEU A 17 0.60 14.20 -20.52
C LEU A 17 -0.21 12.90 -20.67
N PRO A 18 0.32 11.79 -21.24
CA PRO A 18 -0.46 10.57 -21.42
C PRO A 18 -0.92 9.95 -20.09
N LEU A 19 -0.07 10.04 -19.06
CA LEU A 19 -0.40 9.57 -17.72
C LEU A 19 -1.53 10.42 -17.12
N VAL A 20 -1.41 11.75 -17.22
CA VAL A 20 -2.39 12.69 -16.67
C VAL A 20 -3.74 12.55 -17.37
N GLU A 21 -3.76 12.48 -18.71
CA GLU A 21 -4.98 12.26 -19.50
C GLU A 21 -5.72 10.99 -19.08
N SER A 22 -4.98 9.93 -18.73
CA SER A 22 -5.60 8.70 -18.24
C SER A 22 -6.28 8.88 -16.88
N LEU A 23 -5.77 9.77 -16.02
CA LEU A 23 -6.15 9.89 -14.61
C LEU A 23 -7.28 10.90 -14.34
N VAL A 24 -7.47 11.89 -15.22
CA VAL A 24 -8.45 12.96 -15.01
C VAL A 24 -9.85 12.62 -15.51
N THR A 25 -10.86 13.29 -14.97
CA THR A 25 -12.25 13.15 -15.41
C THR A 25 -12.47 13.83 -16.78
N PRO A 26 -13.44 13.33 -17.58
CA PRO A 26 -13.88 14.01 -18.80
C PRO A 26 -14.49 15.38 -18.45
N GLY A 27 -13.71 16.45 -18.58
CA GLY A 27 -14.10 17.80 -18.15
C GLY A 27 -12.92 18.59 -17.58
N CYS A 28 -11.88 17.91 -17.09
CA CYS A 28 -10.65 18.56 -16.67
C CYS A 28 -9.92 19.15 -17.89
N MET A 29 -9.61 20.45 -17.82
CA MET A 29 -8.75 21.09 -18.81
C MET A 29 -7.30 20.72 -18.54
N ILE A 30 -6.55 20.28 -19.56
CA ILE A 30 -5.11 20.06 -19.45
C ILE A 30 -4.41 21.09 -20.34
N TRP A 31 -3.46 21.80 -19.76
CA TRP A 31 -2.64 22.78 -20.45
C TRP A 31 -1.17 22.41 -20.32
N VAL A 32 -0.44 22.44 -21.44
CA VAL A 32 0.98 22.07 -21.49
C VAL A 32 1.80 23.26 -21.98
N GLY A 33 2.82 23.64 -21.21
CA GLY A 33 3.76 24.73 -21.53
C GLY A 33 4.24 25.47 -20.29
N ASP A 34 4.87 26.63 -20.49
CA ASP A 34 5.49 27.42 -19.41
C ASP A 34 4.53 28.31 -18.60
N GLY A 35 3.23 28.30 -18.91
CA GLY A 35 2.15 29.06 -18.26
C GLY A 35 2.15 30.55 -18.55
N LYS A 36 3.21 31.09 -19.18
CA LYS A 36 3.54 32.52 -19.16
C LYS A 36 2.68 33.40 -20.07
N GLY A 37 2.15 32.85 -21.17
CA GLY A 37 1.59 33.68 -22.25
C GLY A 37 0.07 33.75 -22.38
N ARG A 38 -0.70 32.77 -21.88
CA ARG A 38 -2.14 32.63 -22.23
C ARG A 38 -3.13 32.55 -21.07
N LEU A 39 -2.75 31.95 -19.95
CA LEU A 39 -3.66 31.86 -18.79
C LEU A 39 -3.84 33.20 -18.06
N GLY A 40 -2.91 34.16 -18.21
CA GLY A 40 -2.92 35.43 -17.47
C GLY A 40 -3.80 36.54 -18.03
N ALA A 41 -4.26 36.47 -19.29
CA ALA A 41 -4.90 37.62 -19.97
C ALA A 41 -6.32 37.37 -20.51
N GLY A 42 -6.88 36.18 -20.33
CA GLY A 42 -8.23 35.86 -20.82
C GLY A 42 -8.81 34.55 -20.30
N SER A 43 -8.25 34.01 -19.20
CA SER A 43 -8.85 32.85 -18.54
C SER A 43 -10.11 33.28 -17.79
N LEU A 44 -11.19 32.50 -17.93
CA LEU A 44 -12.37 32.67 -17.11
C LEU A 44 -11.97 32.41 -15.65
N PRO A 45 -12.24 33.35 -14.72
CA PRO A 45 -11.99 33.10 -13.31
C PRO A 45 -12.75 31.84 -12.89
N LEU A 46 -12.09 30.99 -12.11
CA LEU A 46 -12.74 29.85 -11.46
C LEU A 46 -13.64 30.45 -10.37
N ASN A 47 -14.86 30.85 -10.76
CA ASN A 47 -15.83 31.52 -9.90
C ASN A 47 -16.47 30.49 -8.95
N GLY A 48 -15.67 30.01 -8.00
CA GLY A 48 -16.10 29.14 -6.92
C GLY A 48 -15.22 29.42 -5.70
N GLY A 49 -15.82 29.92 -4.60
CA GLY A 49 -15.09 30.20 -3.35
C GLY A 49 -14.47 28.98 -2.66
N SER A 50 -14.50 27.82 -3.31
CA SER A 50 -13.99 26.53 -2.86
C SER A 50 -12.76 26.05 -3.62
N THR A 51 -12.22 26.80 -4.59
CA THR A 51 -11.09 26.31 -5.40
C THR A 51 -9.73 26.39 -4.70
N VAL A 52 -8.94 25.32 -4.79
CA VAL A 52 -7.56 25.27 -4.26
C VAL A 52 -6.54 24.99 -5.36
N GLY A 53 -5.43 25.72 -5.38
CA GLY A 53 -4.30 25.42 -6.27
C GLY A 53 -3.27 24.51 -5.60
N LEU A 54 -3.10 23.30 -6.10
CA LEU A 54 -2.06 22.36 -5.72
C LEU A 54 -0.82 22.59 -6.60
N VAL A 55 0.35 22.68 -6.00
CA VAL A 55 1.61 22.98 -6.67
C VAL A 55 2.62 21.89 -6.34
N ASP A 56 3.07 21.15 -7.34
CA ASP A 56 4.25 20.30 -7.15
C ASP A 56 5.53 21.13 -7.30
N GLY A 57 6.44 21.07 -6.33
CA GLY A 57 7.58 21.97 -6.26
C GLY A 57 7.25 23.30 -5.58
N GLY A 58 8.14 24.28 -5.69
CA GLY A 58 8.04 25.54 -4.93
C GLY A 58 7.20 26.60 -5.64
N ILE A 59 6.63 27.53 -4.86
CA ILE A 59 5.89 28.68 -5.40
C ILE A 59 6.86 29.70 -6.00
N THR A 60 6.68 29.99 -7.29
CA THR A 60 7.38 31.06 -8.03
C THR A 60 6.47 32.27 -8.19
N THR A 61 7.04 33.40 -8.63
CA THR A 61 6.27 34.60 -9.00
C THR A 61 5.22 34.30 -10.06
N ASP A 62 5.56 33.47 -11.04
CA ASP A 62 4.68 33.11 -12.15
C ASP A 62 3.45 32.33 -11.66
N ILE A 63 3.65 31.42 -10.70
CA ILE A 63 2.55 30.67 -10.06
C ILE A 63 1.63 31.63 -9.29
N LEU A 64 2.15 32.66 -8.64
CA LEU A 64 1.33 33.67 -7.93
C LEU A 64 0.54 34.57 -8.88
N HIS A 65 1.12 34.94 -10.02
CA HIS A 65 0.42 35.68 -11.07
C HIS A 65 -0.71 34.84 -11.65
N MET A 66 -0.45 33.57 -11.95
CA MET A 66 -1.46 32.62 -12.42
C MET A 66 -2.58 32.43 -11.38
N ALA A 67 -2.22 32.24 -10.12
CA ALA A 67 -3.18 32.12 -9.03
C ALA A 67 -4.08 33.37 -8.91
N SER A 68 -3.50 34.55 -9.11
CA SER A 68 -4.27 35.81 -9.10
C SER A 68 -5.21 35.93 -10.30
N ALA A 69 -4.76 35.54 -11.50
CA ALA A 69 -5.60 35.53 -12.70
C ALA A 69 -6.78 34.54 -12.57
N LEU A 70 -6.52 33.39 -11.96
CA LEU A 70 -7.53 32.35 -11.69
C LEU A 70 -8.38 32.62 -10.44
N SER A 71 -8.19 33.77 -9.77
CA SER A 71 -8.89 34.15 -8.53
C SER A 71 -8.76 33.14 -7.38
N LEU A 72 -7.61 32.46 -7.28
CA LEU A 72 -7.33 31.51 -6.20
C LEU A 72 -6.99 32.23 -4.89
N HIS A 73 -7.61 31.76 -3.80
CA HIS A 73 -7.33 32.25 -2.45
C HIS A 73 -6.44 31.33 -1.63
N ASP A 74 -6.34 30.06 -2.02
CA ASP A 74 -5.58 29.02 -1.35
C ASP A 74 -4.65 28.31 -2.35
N LEU A 75 -3.36 28.27 -2.02
CA LEU A 75 -2.35 27.47 -2.72
C LEU A 75 -1.72 26.48 -1.75
N VAL A 76 -1.44 25.27 -2.22
CA VAL A 76 -0.82 24.20 -1.44
C VAL A 76 0.38 23.69 -2.23
N THR A 77 1.55 23.60 -1.60
CA THR A 77 2.79 23.25 -2.28
C THR A 77 3.57 22.16 -1.54
N THR A 78 4.25 21.30 -2.28
CA THR A 78 5.14 20.25 -1.75
C THR A 78 6.54 20.75 -1.39
N ARG A 79 6.89 22.01 -1.71
CA ARG A 79 8.16 22.64 -1.29
C ARG A 79 7.93 23.99 -0.65
N ARG A 80 8.53 24.16 0.53
CA ARG A 80 8.54 25.45 1.24
C ARG A 80 9.28 26.51 0.43
N GLY A 81 8.63 27.64 0.16
CA GLY A 81 9.30 28.82 -0.37
C GLY A 81 10.22 29.47 0.67
N ARG A 82 11.38 30.00 0.24
CA ARG A 82 12.33 30.68 1.14
C ARG A 82 11.71 31.91 1.82
N ARG A 83 10.74 32.56 1.17
CA ARG A 83 10.02 33.74 1.68
C ARG A 83 8.53 33.60 1.42
N CYS A 84 7.71 34.13 2.31
CA CYS A 84 6.28 34.27 2.05
C CYS A 84 6.05 35.55 1.23
N PRO A 85 5.34 35.48 0.08
CA PRO A 85 4.99 36.67 -0.70
C PRO A 85 4.16 37.67 0.11
N ARG A 86 4.27 38.97 -0.21
CA ARG A 86 3.43 39.99 0.42
C ARG A 86 1.95 39.65 0.19
N VAL A 87 1.11 39.86 1.21
CA VAL A 87 -0.35 39.57 1.19
C VAL A 87 -0.70 38.08 1.20
N TRP A 88 0.28 37.18 1.37
CA TRP A 88 0.03 35.77 1.61
C TRP A 88 0.46 35.40 3.03
N TYR A 89 -0.28 34.50 3.64
CA TYR A 89 0.05 33.88 4.91
C TYR A 89 0.43 32.43 4.70
N LEU A 90 1.36 31.92 5.52
CA LEU A 90 1.94 30.59 5.37
C LEU A 90 1.63 29.71 6.58
N SER A 91 1.02 28.56 6.32
CA SER A 91 0.93 27.43 7.26
C SER A 91 1.73 26.26 6.72
N ILE A 92 2.39 25.52 7.62
CA ILE A 92 3.22 24.37 7.25
C ILE A 92 2.82 23.19 8.11
N VAL A 93 2.71 22.02 7.49
CA VAL A 93 2.52 20.75 8.15
C VAL A 93 3.62 19.79 7.70
N GLU A 94 4.15 19.04 8.65
CA GLU A 94 5.13 18.00 8.44
C GLU A 94 4.57 16.68 8.94
N VAL A 95 4.61 15.66 8.08
CA VAL A 95 4.07 14.34 8.39
C VAL A 95 5.10 13.28 8.03
N SER A 96 5.49 12.49 9.04
CA SER A 96 6.21 11.23 8.82
C SER A 96 5.29 10.24 8.12
N HIS A 97 5.76 9.66 7.02
CA HIS A 97 5.02 8.65 6.30
C HIS A 97 4.68 7.46 7.20
N ALA A 98 5.64 6.99 8.01
CA ALA A 98 5.41 5.92 8.99
C ALA A 98 4.31 6.25 10.01
N ALA A 99 4.21 7.51 10.46
CA ALA A 99 3.21 7.93 11.46
C ALA A 99 1.76 7.84 10.96
N VAL A 100 1.57 7.88 9.63
CA VAL A 100 0.26 7.73 8.97
C VAL A 100 0.08 6.34 8.35
N GLY A 101 0.83 5.37 8.86
CA GLY A 101 0.77 3.97 8.45
C GLY A 101 1.50 3.73 7.13
N GLY A 102 2.44 4.57 6.75
CA GLY A 102 3.36 4.32 5.66
C GLY A 102 4.45 3.32 5.99
N VAL A 103 5.21 2.92 4.98
CA VAL A 103 6.30 1.92 5.08
C VAL A 103 7.68 2.47 4.73
N THR A 104 7.81 3.79 4.59
CA THR A 104 9.10 4.44 4.29
C THR A 104 9.47 5.44 5.39
N ALA A 105 10.76 5.74 5.50
CA ALA A 105 11.29 6.77 6.39
C ALA A 105 11.10 8.20 5.85
N ALA A 106 10.26 8.37 4.82
CA ALA A 106 9.97 9.67 4.24
C ALA A 106 9.27 10.59 5.24
N VAL A 107 9.65 11.86 5.21
CA VAL A 107 8.94 12.94 5.89
C VAL A 107 8.48 13.93 4.83
N THR A 108 7.17 14.12 4.74
CA THR A 108 6.55 14.98 3.75
C THR A 108 6.21 16.31 4.40
N HIS A 109 6.63 17.40 3.76
CA HIS A 109 6.25 18.75 4.17
C HIS A 109 5.28 19.32 3.13
N ILE A 110 4.17 19.87 3.59
CA ILE A 110 3.26 20.64 2.75
C ILE A 110 3.13 22.04 3.33
N ALA A 111 3.18 23.04 2.46
CA ALA A 111 2.94 24.42 2.81
C ALA A 111 1.64 24.92 2.16
N ARG A 112 0.79 25.59 2.93
CA ARG A 112 -0.40 26.29 2.45
C ARG A 112 -0.15 27.79 2.47
N TYR A 113 -0.36 28.43 1.34
CA TYR A 113 -0.37 29.87 1.18
C TYR A 113 -1.81 30.34 1.04
N ARG A 114 -2.22 31.29 1.87
CA ARG A 114 -3.58 31.85 1.86
C ARG A 114 -3.55 33.36 1.72
N LYS A 115 -4.39 33.91 0.84
CA LYS A 115 -4.43 35.36 0.52
C LYS A 115 -5.29 36.19 1.50
N VAL A 116 -6.27 35.58 2.14
CA VAL A 116 -7.26 36.24 3.02
C VAL A 116 -7.19 35.62 4.40
N ASP A 117 -7.03 36.46 5.43
CA ASP A 117 -6.89 36.11 6.85
C ASP A 117 -5.67 35.25 7.21
N PRO A 118 -5.11 35.41 8.42
CA PRO A 118 -4.12 34.48 8.93
C PRO A 118 -4.73 33.06 8.94
N PRO A 119 -3.99 32.04 8.45
CA PRO A 119 -4.52 30.70 8.36
C PRO A 119 -4.82 30.17 9.77
N PRO A 120 -5.88 29.38 9.92
CA PRO A 120 -6.09 28.66 11.17
C PRO A 120 -4.85 27.82 11.46
N LYS A 121 -4.60 27.61 12.76
CA LYS A 121 -3.55 26.67 13.18
C LYS A 121 -3.81 25.33 12.50
N PRO A 122 -2.78 24.67 11.96
CA PRO A 122 -2.96 23.35 11.40
C PRO A 122 -3.62 22.41 12.41
N GLY A 123 -4.55 21.59 11.92
CA GLY A 123 -5.22 20.57 12.70
C GLY A 123 -4.30 19.40 13.06
N THR A 124 -4.82 18.49 13.86
CA THR A 124 -4.09 17.29 14.28
C THR A 124 -3.99 16.30 13.13
N VAL A 125 -2.80 15.74 12.93
CA VAL A 125 -2.57 14.67 11.96
C VAL A 125 -3.02 13.34 12.59
N PRO A 126 -3.90 12.56 11.94
CA PRO A 126 -4.33 11.29 12.49
C PRO A 126 -3.18 10.28 12.47
N LEU A 127 -2.84 9.75 13.63
CA LEU A 127 -1.89 8.65 13.75
C LEU A 127 -2.55 7.35 13.30
N ALA A 128 -1.84 6.55 12.53
CA ALA A 128 -2.29 5.23 12.11
C ALA A 128 -1.40 4.14 12.70
N VAL A 129 -1.88 2.90 12.62
CA VAL A 129 -1.10 1.72 13.03
C VAL A 129 0.17 1.66 12.16
N PRO A 130 1.37 1.58 12.77
CA PRO A 130 2.61 1.45 12.03
C PRO A 130 2.60 0.21 11.14
N ARG A 131 3.13 0.34 9.92
CA ARG A 131 3.32 -0.77 8.98
C ARG A 131 4.79 -0.88 8.61
N ASP A 132 5.25 -2.10 8.36
CA ASP A 132 6.58 -2.36 7.86
C ASP A 132 6.58 -2.62 6.35
N ALA A 133 7.79 -2.63 5.76
CA ALA A 133 7.98 -2.87 4.34
C ALA A 133 7.49 -4.25 3.89
N SER A 134 7.39 -5.22 4.79
CA SER A 134 6.93 -6.58 4.49
C SER A 134 5.49 -6.60 3.98
N THR A 135 4.69 -5.57 4.31
CA THR A 135 3.32 -5.41 3.82
C THR A 135 3.21 -5.05 2.34
N VAL A 136 4.28 -4.54 1.70
CA VAL A 136 4.29 -4.16 0.28
C VAL A 136 5.26 -4.98 -0.56
N LEU A 137 6.16 -5.74 0.07
CA LEU A 137 7.18 -6.54 -0.61
C LEU A 137 6.67 -7.95 -0.92
N ALA A 138 6.92 -8.42 -2.14
CA ALA A 138 6.58 -9.77 -2.55
C ALA A 138 7.59 -10.80 -2.04
N PHE A 139 7.12 -11.81 -1.29
CA PHE A 139 7.92 -12.93 -0.78
C PHE A 139 8.21 -14.02 -1.82
N THR A 140 7.46 -14.04 -2.91
CA THR A 140 7.53 -15.06 -3.98
C THR A 140 8.53 -14.74 -5.07
N LYS A 141 9.15 -13.54 -5.06
CA LYS A 141 10.12 -13.15 -6.09
C LYS A 141 11.40 -13.95 -6.00
N THR A 142 11.91 -14.35 -7.15
CA THR A 142 13.18 -15.10 -7.25
C THR A 142 14.33 -14.29 -6.69
N VAL A 143 15.14 -14.93 -5.84
CA VAL A 143 16.33 -14.34 -5.24
C VAL A 143 17.56 -15.15 -5.58
N ARG A 144 18.66 -14.47 -5.92
CA ARG A 144 19.95 -15.10 -6.23
C ARG A 144 20.97 -15.04 -5.08
N HIS A 145 20.79 -14.11 -4.15
CA HIS A 145 21.72 -13.86 -3.06
C HIS A 145 21.04 -14.08 -1.71
N TYR A 146 21.71 -14.77 -0.79
CA TYR A 146 21.18 -15.02 0.54
C TYR A 146 22.13 -14.44 1.59
N ARG A 147 21.56 -14.02 2.72
CA ARG A 147 22.29 -13.55 3.91
C ARG A 147 21.66 -14.16 5.15
N ARG A 148 22.41 -14.17 6.26
CA ARG A 148 21.89 -14.63 7.54
C ARG A 148 20.67 -13.81 7.93
N ALA A 149 19.64 -14.49 8.42
CA ALA A 149 18.45 -13.84 8.91
C ALA A 149 18.82 -12.90 10.07
N PRO A 150 18.23 -11.69 10.11
CA PRO A 150 18.35 -10.77 11.23
C PRO A 150 17.92 -11.43 12.56
N VAL A 151 18.61 -11.08 13.65
CA VAL A 151 18.27 -11.59 14.99
C VAL A 151 16.91 -11.05 15.45
N VAL A 152 16.66 -9.77 15.17
CA VAL A 152 15.37 -9.11 15.43
C VAL A 152 14.51 -9.26 14.18
N LYS A 153 13.41 -10.00 14.30
CA LYS A 153 12.50 -10.30 13.17
C LYS A 153 11.29 -9.37 13.10
N VAL A 154 10.91 -8.77 14.23
CA VAL A 154 9.73 -7.91 14.37
C VAL A 154 10.12 -6.75 15.27
N PHE A 155 9.88 -5.52 14.81
CA PHE A 155 10.01 -4.32 15.65
C PHE A 155 8.63 -3.90 16.12
N GLU A 156 8.47 -3.57 17.41
CA GLU A 156 7.22 -2.98 17.93
C GLU A 156 6.89 -1.66 17.23
N MET A 157 7.92 -0.92 16.85
CA MET A 157 7.85 0.26 15.98
C MET A 157 8.80 0.07 14.80
N PRO A 158 8.33 0.13 13.55
CA PRO A 158 9.18 -0.02 12.37
C PRO A 158 10.26 1.06 12.35
N VAL A 159 11.53 0.64 12.28
CA VAL A 159 12.68 1.56 12.15
C VAL A 159 13.41 1.30 10.84
N LEU A 160 13.99 2.34 10.25
CA LEU A 160 14.91 2.21 9.12
C LEU A 160 16.22 1.60 9.62
N THR A 161 16.50 0.36 9.23
CA THR A 161 17.72 -0.34 9.64
C THR A 161 18.53 -0.75 8.41
N ASN A 162 19.69 -0.12 8.21
CA ASN A 162 20.67 -0.57 7.23
C ASN A 162 21.49 -1.72 7.82
N LEU A 163 21.45 -2.88 7.15
CA LEU A 163 22.18 -4.08 7.54
C LEU A 163 23.45 -4.30 6.72
N GLY A 164 23.68 -3.45 5.72
CA GLY A 164 24.83 -3.50 4.82
C GLY A 164 25.87 -2.42 5.09
N PRO A 165 27.03 -2.52 4.43
CA PRO A 165 28.03 -1.44 4.43
C PRO A 165 27.46 -0.16 3.79
N LEU A 166 28.06 0.99 4.10
CA LEU A 166 27.61 2.30 3.58
C LEU A 166 27.66 2.38 2.05
N GLU A 167 28.65 1.75 1.42
CA GLU A 167 28.79 1.69 -0.05
C GLU A 167 27.74 0.79 -0.70
N ALA A 168 27.23 -0.17 0.06
CA ALA A 168 26.29 -1.14 -0.42
C ALA A 168 25.18 -1.42 0.61
N PRO A 169 24.30 -0.44 0.87
CA PRO A 169 23.26 -0.59 1.87
C PRO A 169 22.21 -1.60 1.40
N PHE A 170 21.64 -2.28 2.39
CA PHE A 170 20.43 -3.09 2.22
C PHE A 170 19.62 -3.09 3.52
N TYR A 171 18.30 -3.13 3.37
CA TYR A 171 17.38 -2.82 4.46
C TYR A 171 16.55 -4.03 4.88
N HIS A 172 16.17 -4.05 6.14
CA HIS A 172 15.32 -5.07 6.74
C HIS A 172 13.86 -4.98 6.25
N SER A 173 13.25 -6.07 5.80
CA SER A 173 11.84 -6.04 5.34
C SER A 173 10.82 -5.79 6.46
N GLY A 174 11.08 -6.22 7.69
CA GLY A 174 10.23 -5.91 8.86
C GLY A 174 10.48 -4.51 9.46
N GLY A 175 11.10 -3.60 8.72
CA GLY A 175 11.34 -2.21 9.11
C GLY A 175 10.81 -1.22 8.08
N LEU A 176 11.31 0.01 8.10
CA LEU A 176 11.00 1.02 7.08
C LEU A 176 11.95 0.92 5.88
N LEU A 177 11.45 1.29 4.70
CA LEU A 177 12.28 1.54 3.51
C LEU A 177 12.92 2.92 3.57
N PRO A 178 14.12 3.11 2.98
CA PRO A 178 14.75 4.43 2.89
C PRO A 178 13.92 5.37 2.01
N PHE A 179 14.20 6.67 2.15
CA PHE A 179 13.71 7.69 1.23
C PHE A 179 14.87 8.64 0.87
N PRO A 180 15.06 9.03 -0.41
CA PRO A 180 14.26 8.68 -1.59
C PRO A 180 14.35 7.20 -1.96
N LEU A 181 13.30 6.68 -2.62
CA LEU A 181 13.12 5.27 -2.93
C LEU A 181 13.14 5.02 -4.44
N ASP A 182 13.86 3.98 -4.89
CA ASP A 182 13.94 3.55 -6.29
C ASP A 182 14.16 2.04 -6.40
N THR A 183 14.29 1.53 -7.63
CA THR A 183 14.54 0.09 -7.87
C THR A 183 15.97 -0.38 -7.54
N ALA A 184 16.89 0.52 -7.21
CA ALA A 184 18.24 0.16 -6.78
C ALA A 184 18.30 -0.18 -5.28
N VAL A 185 17.28 0.21 -4.50
CA VAL A 185 17.18 -0.14 -3.09
C VAL A 185 17.13 -1.66 -2.93
N ARG A 186 18.02 -2.17 -2.08
CA ARG A 186 18.09 -3.60 -1.74
C ARG A 186 17.42 -3.87 -0.41
N VAL A 187 16.69 -4.96 -0.38
CA VAL A 187 15.96 -5.44 0.80
C VAL A 187 16.36 -6.87 1.10
N LEU A 188 16.50 -7.15 2.39
CA LEU A 188 16.65 -8.48 2.93
C LEU A 188 15.29 -8.93 3.45
N ILE A 189 14.73 -9.99 2.84
CA ILE A 189 13.35 -10.44 3.04
C ILE A 189 13.30 -11.96 3.26
N PRO A 190 12.38 -12.48 4.09
CA PRO A 190 12.05 -13.90 4.10
C PRO A 190 11.71 -14.38 2.68
N THR A 191 12.16 -15.56 2.27
CA THR A 191 11.80 -16.13 0.96
C THR A 191 11.44 -17.59 1.11
N LEU A 192 10.48 -18.07 0.32
CA LEU A 192 10.04 -19.48 0.39
C LEU A 192 11.17 -20.49 0.13
N PHE A 193 12.19 -20.08 -0.64
CA PHE A 193 13.28 -20.95 -1.08
C PHE A 193 14.63 -20.63 -0.42
N SER A 194 14.65 -19.91 0.71
CA SER A 194 15.89 -19.67 1.46
C SER A 194 16.28 -20.88 2.30
N ARG A 195 17.58 -21.13 2.42
CA ARG A 195 18.13 -22.07 3.40
C ARG A 195 17.74 -21.66 4.82
N ASP A 196 17.65 -22.62 5.72
CA ASP A 196 17.35 -22.37 7.14
C ASP A 196 18.26 -21.29 7.74
N GLY A 197 17.66 -20.35 8.46
CA GLY A 197 18.36 -19.24 9.07
C GLY A 197 18.90 -18.19 8.09
N CYS A 198 18.55 -18.26 6.80
CA CYS A 198 18.92 -17.27 5.79
C CYS A 198 17.67 -16.58 5.22
N TRP A 199 17.84 -15.32 4.82
CA TRP A 199 16.86 -14.52 4.07
C TRP A 199 17.41 -14.18 2.69
N GLY A 200 16.51 -13.88 1.76
CA GLY A 200 16.87 -13.48 0.40
C GLY A 200 17.20 -11.99 0.32
N LEU A 201 18.33 -11.66 -0.31
CA LEU A 201 18.75 -10.30 -0.65
C LEU A 201 18.43 -10.00 -2.11
N ARG A 202 17.56 -9.02 -2.36
CA ARG A 202 17.19 -8.58 -3.72
C ARG A 202 16.93 -7.08 -3.79
N THR A 203 16.81 -6.56 -5.00
CA THR A 203 16.30 -5.21 -5.23
C THR A 203 14.77 -5.17 -5.13
N VAL A 204 14.25 -4.00 -4.79
CA VAL A 204 12.81 -3.72 -4.89
C VAL A 204 12.43 -3.47 -6.34
N SER A 205 11.25 -3.93 -6.73
CA SER A 205 10.69 -3.70 -8.06
C SER A 205 9.93 -2.38 -8.14
N ALA A 206 9.74 -1.85 -9.35
CA ALA A 206 9.00 -0.60 -9.55
C ALA A 206 7.59 -0.63 -8.94
N THR A 207 6.87 -1.76 -9.08
CA THR A 207 5.57 -1.99 -8.44
C THR A 207 5.64 -1.85 -6.92
N GLU A 208 6.64 -2.46 -6.28
CA GLU A 208 6.80 -2.39 -4.82
C GLU A 208 7.17 -0.98 -4.37
N VAL A 209 7.95 -0.23 -5.17
CA VAL A 209 8.24 1.18 -4.90
C VAL A 209 6.96 2.01 -4.98
N LEU A 210 6.14 1.83 -6.02
CA LEU A 210 4.87 2.55 -6.17
C LEU A 210 3.91 2.23 -5.02
N LEU A 211 3.79 0.97 -4.61
CA LEU A 211 3.01 0.55 -3.43
C LEU A 211 3.55 1.17 -2.14
N ALA A 212 4.87 1.17 -1.96
CA ALA A 212 5.51 1.80 -0.82
C ALA A 212 5.29 3.32 -0.77
N LEU A 213 4.92 3.95 -1.89
CA LEU A 213 4.58 5.38 -1.97
C LEU A 213 3.06 5.62 -2.03
N ASP A 214 2.26 4.61 -1.67
CA ASP A 214 0.80 4.63 -1.62
C ASP A 214 0.09 4.82 -2.98
N VAL A 215 0.74 4.48 -4.08
CA VAL A 215 0.05 4.36 -5.37
C VAL A 215 -0.81 3.09 -5.33
N SER A 216 -2.10 3.21 -5.62
CA SER A 216 -3.02 2.08 -5.57
C SER A 216 -2.72 1.06 -6.68
N ASP A 217 -2.96 -0.22 -6.39
CA ASP A 217 -2.81 -1.32 -7.36
C ASP A 217 -3.52 -1.06 -8.69
N ALA A 218 -4.70 -0.42 -8.63
CA ALA A 218 -5.47 -0.06 -9.82
C ALA A 218 -4.77 0.97 -10.72
N LEU A 219 -3.89 1.81 -10.16
CA LEU A 219 -3.17 2.83 -10.91
C LEU A 219 -1.79 2.35 -11.37
N ILE A 220 -1.18 1.37 -10.70
CA ILE A 220 0.15 0.86 -11.05
C ILE A 220 0.31 0.47 -12.53
N PRO A 221 -0.64 -0.23 -13.18
CA PRO A 221 -0.52 -0.55 -14.61
C PRO A 221 -0.37 0.68 -15.52
N ARG A 222 -0.83 1.86 -15.07
CA ARG A 222 -0.70 3.12 -15.82
C ARG A 222 0.69 3.73 -15.73
N PHE A 223 1.50 3.27 -14.77
CA PHE A 223 2.90 3.65 -14.59
C PHE A 223 3.84 2.70 -15.35
N ALA A 224 3.51 2.32 -16.59
CA ALA A 224 4.39 1.45 -17.38
C ALA A 224 5.75 2.13 -17.63
N ALA A 225 6.85 1.40 -17.41
CA ALA A 225 8.23 1.85 -17.64
C ALA A 225 8.68 3.11 -16.85
N VAL A 226 8.34 3.20 -15.55
CA VAL A 226 8.82 4.30 -14.68
C VAL A 226 10.34 4.31 -14.55
N SER A 227 10.96 5.47 -14.78
CA SER A 227 12.38 5.67 -14.52
C SER A 227 12.67 5.79 -13.02
N ASN A 228 13.88 5.40 -12.59
CA ASN A 228 14.31 5.61 -11.20
C ASN A 228 14.33 7.10 -10.82
N THR A 229 14.54 8.00 -11.77
CA THR A 229 14.47 9.45 -11.54
C THR A 229 13.06 9.87 -11.11
N LEU A 230 12.03 9.37 -11.80
CA LEU A 230 10.64 9.65 -11.46
C LEU A 230 10.28 9.01 -10.10
N LEU A 231 10.66 7.76 -9.87
CA LEU A 231 10.41 7.08 -8.58
C LEU A 231 10.99 7.86 -7.39
N LYS A 232 12.22 8.39 -7.51
CA LYS A 232 12.85 9.22 -6.47
C LYS A 232 12.14 10.54 -6.19
N SER A 233 11.44 11.09 -7.19
CA SER A 233 10.72 12.35 -7.04
C SER A 233 9.32 12.19 -6.45
N LEU A 234 8.75 10.99 -6.46
CA LEU A 234 7.41 10.74 -5.93
C LEU A 234 7.38 10.86 -4.41
N LEU A 235 6.39 11.58 -3.89
CA LEU A 235 6.15 11.72 -2.47
C LEU A 235 5.09 10.70 -2.00
N PRO A 236 5.18 10.19 -0.76
CA PRO A 236 4.21 9.22 -0.25
C PRO A 236 2.79 9.78 -0.14
N GLY A 237 1.82 9.10 -0.76
CA GLY A 237 0.45 9.56 -0.88
C GLY A 237 -0.28 9.73 0.46
N ARG A 238 -0.12 8.82 1.42
CA ARG A 238 -0.77 8.95 2.75
C ARG A 238 -0.28 10.17 3.51
N ALA A 239 1.03 10.41 3.46
CA ALA A 239 1.63 11.58 4.10
C ALA A 239 1.13 12.88 3.45
N LEU A 240 1.00 12.89 2.12
CA LEU A 240 0.42 14.02 1.40
C LEU A 240 -1.04 14.29 1.80
N VAL A 241 -1.87 13.24 1.81
CA VAL A 241 -3.29 13.34 2.15
C VAL A 241 -3.50 13.79 3.60
N ALA A 242 -2.74 13.22 4.54
CA ALA A 242 -2.83 13.58 5.96
C ALA A 242 -2.36 15.03 6.19
N SER A 243 -1.28 15.45 5.54
CA SER A 243 -0.79 16.83 5.60
C SER A 243 -1.82 17.81 5.03
N TYR A 244 -2.44 17.47 3.91
CA TYR A 244 -3.50 18.29 3.32
C TYR A 244 -4.69 18.43 4.29
N LYS A 245 -5.20 17.33 4.84
CA LYS A 245 -6.33 17.39 5.79
C LYS A 245 -6.01 18.25 7.02
N ALA A 246 -4.81 18.11 7.58
CA ALA A 246 -4.37 18.95 8.70
C ALA A 246 -4.27 20.44 8.32
N LEU A 247 -3.96 20.78 7.07
CA LEU A 247 -3.97 22.16 6.59
C LEU A 247 -5.38 22.72 6.38
N PHE A 248 -6.41 21.88 6.29
CA PHE A 248 -7.81 22.26 6.07
C PHE A 248 -8.75 21.64 7.12
N PRO A 249 -8.59 21.94 8.43
CA PRO A 249 -9.36 21.30 9.50
C PRO A 249 -10.88 21.57 9.41
N ASP A 250 -11.28 22.72 8.87
CA ASP A 250 -12.69 23.15 8.79
C ASP A 250 -13.50 22.47 7.66
N THR A 251 -12.94 21.48 6.97
CA THR A 251 -13.58 20.84 5.80
C THR A 251 -14.26 19.51 6.09
N GLU A 252 -14.23 19.01 7.33
CA GLU A 252 -15.04 17.84 7.72
C GLU A 252 -16.51 18.23 7.83
N GLY A 253 -17.22 18.30 6.70
CA GLY A 253 -18.67 18.54 6.64
C GLY A 253 -19.21 19.38 5.48
N HIS A 254 -18.36 19.96 4.62
CA HIS A 254 -18.81 20.78 3.47
C HIS A 254 -18.60 20.07 2.12
N PRO A 255 -19.54 20.20 1.17
CA PRO A 255 -19.47 19.50 -0.10
C PRO A 255 -18.30 20.00 -0.95
N VAL A 256 -17.71 19.04 -1.68
CA VAL A 256 -16.75 19.10 -2.79
C VAL A 256 -16.13 20.48 -3.07
N ARG A 257 -14.82 20.57 -2.85
CA ARG A 257 -13.98 21.69 -3.29
C ARG A 257 -13.34 21.36 -4.63
N GLU A 258 -13.37 22.28 -5.58
CA GLU A 258 -12.72 22.12 -6.88
C GLU A 258 -11.20 22.29 -6.74
N GLY A 259 -10.41 21.40 -7.33
CA GLY A 259 -8.95 21.41 -7.26
C GLY A 259 -8.31 21.80 -8.60
N LEU A 260 -7.35 22.71 -8.55
CA LEU A 260 -6.42 23.02 -9.65
C LEU A 260 -5.07 22.38 -9.34
N MET A 261 -4.41 21.72 -10.30
CA MET A 261 -3.03 21.21 -10.10
C MET A 261 -2.05 21.90 -11.06
N VAL A 262 -0.97 22.47 -10.52
CA VAL A 262 0.11 23.12 -11.24
C VAL A 262 1.40 22.35 -10.95
N THR A 263 2.09 21.86 -11.97
CA THR A 263 3.42 21.27 -11.78
C THR A 263 4.49 22.36 -11.90
N GLY A 264 5.44 22.40 -10.97
CA GLY A 264 6.60 23.29 -11.00
C GLY A 264 7.81 22.59 -11.58
N GLY A 265 8.47 23.21 -12.57
CA GLY A 265 9.65 22.65 -13.21
C GLY A 265 10.82 22.44 -12.23
N VAL A 266 11.42 21.26 -12.28
CA VAL A 266 12.67 20.94 -11.56
C VAL A 266 13.83 21.63 -12.27
N GLY A 267 14.19 22.83 -11.81
CA GLY A 267 15.51 23.38 -12.06
C GLY A 267 16.52 22.69 -11.16
N MET A 268 17.48 21.96 -11.76
CA MET A 268 18.68 21.52 -11.06
C MET A 268 19.42 22.75 -10.51
N LEU A 269 19.48 22.89 -9.19
CA LEU A 269 20.51 23.66 -8.52
C LEU A 269 20.98 22.85 -7.32
N GLU A 270 22.24 22.44 -7.39
CA GLU A 270 22.98 21.82 -6.28
C GLU A 270 23.14 22.86 -5.16
N ASP A 271 22.65 22.56 -3.95
CA ASP A 271 22.94 23.36 -2.76
C ASP A 271 23.28 22.37 -1.62
N LYS A 272 24.57 22.01 -1.51
CA LYS A 272 25.12 21.00 -0.58
C LYS A 272 25.32 21.49 0.86
N GLN A 273 24.92 22.70 1.23
CA GLN A 273 25.42 23.34 2.47
C GLN A 273 24.41 23.49 3.63
N SER A 274 23.21 22.91 3.55
CA SER A 274 22.17 23.10 4.58
C SER A 274 22.03 21.96 5.60
N PHE A 275 22.75 20.85 5.46
CA PHE A 275 22.57 19.66 6.31
C PHE A 275 23.42 19.65 7.58
N GLU A 276 24.56 20.35 7.62
CA GLU A 276 25.50 20.28 8.76
C GLU A 276 25.13 21.14 9.98
N ARG A 277 24.12 22.03 9.90
CA ARG A 277 23.77 22.94 11.03
C ARG A 277 22.68 22.43 11.97
N LEU A 278 22.12 21.25 11.74
CA LEU A 278 21.02 20.70 12.54
C LEU A 278 21.46 19.75 13.66
N GLU A 279 22.70 19.26 13.64
CA GLU A 279 23.22 18.39 14.71
C GLU A 279 23.75 19.15 15.92
N GLU A 280 24.22 20.39 15.76
CA GLU A 280 24.78 21.18 16.89
C GLU A 280 23.72 21.76 17.84
N LYS A 281 22.43 21.79 17.47
CA LYS A 281 21.36 22.38 18.31
C LYS A 281 20.64 21.40 19.24
N LYS A 282 20.95 20.10 19.19
CA LYS A 282 20.32 19.08 20.04
C LYS A 282 21.08 18.79 21.35
N SER A 283 22.26 19.37 21.57
CA SER A 283 23.07 19.09 22.77
C SER A 283 22.82 20.01 23.98
N CYS A 284 21.91 20.99 23.90
CA CYS A 284 21.75 22.03 24.93
C CYS A 284 20.38 22.08 25.63
N ALA A 285 19.55 21.04 25.54
CA ALA A 285 18.20 21.07 26.12
C ALA A 285 17.83 19.82 26.94
N ALA A 286 18.71 19.42 27.86
CA ALA A 286 18.39 18.40 28.86
C ALA A 286 19.05 18.77 30.19
N GLU A 287 18.38 19.61 30.98
CA GLU A 287 18.54 19.72 32.44
C GLU A 287 17.38 20.55 33.00
N VAL A 288 16.89 20.20 34.21
CA VAL A 288 15.80 20.82 35.02
C VAL A 288 14.38 20.34 34.63
N ALA A 289 13.52 19.73 35.46
CA ALA A 289 13.47 19.53 36.91
C ALA A 289 12.66 18.27 37.30
N GLU A 290 13.08 17.65 38.39
CA GLU A 290 12.36 16.74 39.29
C GLU A 290 11.71 17.61 40.40
N ASP A 291 10.44 17.38 40.79
CA ASP A 291 10.07 17.13 42.21
C ASP A 291 8.55 16.93 42.45
N ALA A 292 8.26 16.21 43.53
CA ALA A 292 7.03 15.49 43.88
C ALA A 292 5.83 16.30 44.43
N ARG A 293 4.62 15.69 44.37
CA ARG A 293 3.74 15.35 45.54
C ARG A 293 2.34 14.84 45.14
N SER A 294 1.86 13.82 45.86
CA SER A 294 0.51 13.22 45.78
C SER A 294 -0.41 13.71 46.96
N PRO A 295 -1.67 13.23 47.16
CA PRO A 295 -2.85 14.10 47.33
C PRO A 295 -3.54 13.97 48.71
N PRO A 296 -4.70 14.63 48.96
CA PRO A 296 -5.55 14.25 50.08
C PRO A 296 -6.98 13.80 49.69
N LYS A 297 -7.57 13.16 50.70
CA LYS A 297 -8.71 12.23 50.74
C LYS A 297 -10.08 12.90 50.87
N ALA A 298 -11.09 12.04 50.68
CA ALA A 298 -12.53 12.25 50.72
C ALA A 298 -13.15 12.63 52.08
N SER A 299 -14.36 13.21 52.01
CA SER A 299 -15.42 13.13 53.03
C SER A 299 -16.80 13.38 52.39
N GLY A 300 -17.75 12.45 52.56
CA GLY A 300 -19.21 12.71 52.45
C GLY A 300 -19.76 13.34 53.75
N PRO A 301 -21.09 13.49 53.98
CA PRO A 301 -22.13 12.49 53.65
C PRO A 301 -23.57 12.99 53.29
N THR A 302 -24.44 11.99 53.00
CA THR A 302 -25.90 11.83 53.30
C THR A 302 -27.01 12.52 52.49
N GLY A 303 -27.99 11.71 52.03
CA GLY A 303 -29.38 12.15 51.79
C GLY A 303 -30.28 11.32 50.82
N MET A 304 -30.99 10.32 51.37
CA MET A 304 -32.37 9.86 51.06
C MET A 304 -32.75 9.16 49.73
N ASP A 305 -33.00 7.85 49.87
CA ASP A 305 -34.23 7.09 49.54
C ASP A 305 -35.11 7.54 48.36
N GLY A 306 -34.94 6.84 47.22
CA GLY A 306 -35.90 6.84 46.10
C GLY A 306 -35.60 5.82 44.99
N ALA A 307 -34.69 4.86 45.21
CA ALA A 307 -34.04 4.12 44.12
C ALA A 307 -34.11 2.59 44.26
N LYS A 308 -35.25 2.02 44.69
CA LYS A 308 -35.42 0.56 44.76
C LYS A 308 -36.29 -0.06 43.66
N GLU A 309 -37.09 0.73 42.93
CA GLU A 309 -37.97 0.18 41.89
C GLU A 309 -37.38 0.26 40.46
N ALA A 310 -36.34 1.07 40.25
CA ALA A 310 -35.62 1.17 38.97
C ALA A 310 -34.47 0.14 38.81
N VAL A 311 -34.20 -0.67 39.84
CA VAL A 311 -33.05 -1.60 39.88
C VAL A 311 -33.39 -2.98 39.30
N GLU A 312 -34.65 -3.42 39.34
CA GLU A 312 -35.02 -4.73 38.78
C GLU A 312 -35.19 -4.72 37.25
N LEU A 313 -35.67 -3.62 36.65
CA LEU A 313 -35.74 -3.49 35.18
C LEU A 313 -34.37 -3.32 34.50
N ARG A 314 -33.35 -2.84 35.22
CA ARG A 314 -31.96 -2.73 34.71
C ARG A 314 -31.19 -4.06 34.75
N LYS A 315 -31.58 -5.03 35.57
CA LYS A 315 -30.92 -6.35 35.62
C LYS A 315 -31.22 -7.20 34.37
N GLY A 316 -32.39 -7.06 33.75
CA GLY A 316 -32.74 -7.77 32.50
C GLY A 316 -31.99 -7.25 31.27
N ALA A 317 -31.86 -5.93 31.12
CA ALA A 317 -31.16 -5.33 29.98
C ALA A 317 -29.62 -5.49 30.04
N GLY A 318 -29.07 -5.51 31.26
CA GLY A 318 -27.63 -5.74 31.48
C GLY A 318 -27.18 -7.15 31.10
N VAL A 319 -28.01 -8.17 31.37
CA VAL A 319 -27.72 -9.58 31.05
C VAL A 319 -27.73 -9.85 29.54
N ILE A 320 -28.66 -9.24 28.80
CA ILE A 320 -28.75 -9.38 27.33
C ILE A 320 -27.56 -8.69 26.65
N ALA A 321 -27.11 -7.54 27.15
CA ALA A 321 -25.95 -6.83 26.62
C ALA A 321 -24.64 -7.59 26.88
N THR A 322 -24.48 -8.22 28.05
CA THR A 322 -23.31 -9.05 28.34
C THR A 322 -23.27 -10.32 27.50
N ASP A 323 -24.41 -10.96 27.23
CA ASP A 323 -24.47 -12.14 26.36
C ASP A 323 -24.12 -11.81 24.90
N ALA A 324 -24.55 -10.65 24.40
CA ALA A 324 -24.20 -10.21 23.06
C ALA A 324 -22.68 -9.94 22.92
N ILE A 325 -22.08 -9.34 23.95
CA ILE A 325 -20.63 -9.07 23.99
C ILE A 325 -19.84 -10.38 24.11
N LEU A 326 -20.28 -11.32 24.95
CA LEU A 326 -19.64 -12.64 25.09
C LEU A 326 -19.69 -13.41 23.77
N ARG A 327 -20.86 -13.46 23.12
CA ARG A 327 -20.99 -14.09 21.79
C ARG A 327 -20.10 -13.45 20.74
N GLN A 328 -19.95 -12.12 20.76
CA GLN A 328 -19.08 -11.40 19.82
C GLN A 328 -17.59 -11.64 20.11
N THR A 329 -17.23 -11.87 21.38
CA THR A 329 -15.86 -12.16 21.81
C THR A 329 -15.47 -13.60 21.47
N GLU A 330 -16.32 -14.58 21.79
CA GLU A 330 -16.18 -15.98 21.38
C GLU A 330 -16.14 -16.14 19.86
N ARG A 331 -16.89 -15.30 19.14
CA ARG A 331 -16.88 -15.24 17.68
C ARG A 331 -15.52 -14.76 17.15
N LYS A 332 -14.98 -13.65 17.68
CA LYS A 332 -13.65 -13.15 17.31
C LYS A 332 -12.53 -14.14 17.63
N GLU A 333 -12.66 -14.90 18.71
CA GLU A 333 -11.69 -15.94 19.07
C GLU A 333 -11.76 -17.14 18.12
N ARG A 334 -12.95 -17.57 17.72
CA ARG A 334 -13.13 -18.59 16.67
C ARG A 334 -12.61 -18.13 15.31
N GLU A 335 -12.85 -16.88 14.93
CA GLU A 335 -12.32 -16.29 13.70
C GLU A 335 -10.79 -16.22 13.72
N LYS A 336 -10.17 -15.89 14.87
CA LYS A 336 -8.70 -15.93 15.05
C LYS A 336 -8.12 -17.34 15.00
N ALA A 337 -8.86 -18.33 15.49
CA ALA A 337 -8.46 -19.74 15.44
C ALA A 337 -8.54 -20.31 14.02
N ALA A 338 -9.55 -19.90 13.24
CA ALA A 338 -9.74 -20.34 11.85
C ALA A 338 -8.61 -19.93 10.90
N VAL A 339 -7.81 -18.91 11.24
CA VAL A 339 -6.70 -18.41 10.40
C VAL A 339 -5.36 -19.08 10.72
N LYS A 340 -5.27 -19.91 11.78
CA LYS A 340 -3.99 -20.45 12.29
C LYS A 340 -3.75 -21.95 12.07
N HIS A 341 -4.76 -22.71 11.68
CA HIS A 341 -4.64 -24.15 11.44
C HIS A 341 -5.09 -24.52 10.02
N ASP A 342 -4.26 -25.26 9.30
CA ASP A 342 -4.53 -25.73 7.94
C ASP A 342 -5.78 -26.65 7.87
N ASP A 343 -6.15 -27.29 8.98
CA ASP A 343 -7.34 -28.17 9.11
C ASP A 343 -8.57 -27.48 9.71
N ALA A 344 -8.56 -26.15 9.86
CA ALA A 344 -9.69 -25.45 10.46
C ALA A 344 -10.93 -25.56 9.57
N GLN A 345 -12.07 -25.87 10.19
CA GLN A 345 -13.35 -25.92 9.50
C GLN A 345 -13.65 -24.57 8.87
N VAL A 346 -13.88 -24.55 7.56
CA VAL A 346 -14.20 -23.32 6.82
C VAL A 346 -15.45 -22.68 7.44
N PRO A 347 -15.39 -21.41 7.89
CA PRO A 347 -16.51 -20.76 8.54
C PRO A 347 -17.60 -20.38 7.52
N GLU A 348 -18.45 -21.36 7.18
CA GLU A 348 -19.52 -21.22 6.17
C GLU A 348 -20.45 -20.03 6.44
N TYR A 349 -20.64 -19.68 7.72
CA TYR A 349 -21.46 -18.53 8.12
C TYR A 349 -20.91 -17.18 7.65
N LEU A 350 -19.60 -17.00 7.50
CA LEU A 350 -19.02 -15.74 7.02
C LEU A 350 -19.35 -15.49 5.54
N TRP A 351 -19.43 -16.56 4.76
CA TRP A 351 -19.82 -16.49 3.35
C TRP A 351 -21.30 -16.12 3.21
N VAL A 352 -22.14 -16.71 4.05
CA VAL A 352 -23.58 -16.37 4.14
C VAL A 352 -23.74 -14.90 4.52
N GLU A 353 -23.04 -14.44 5.56
CA GLU A 353 -23.12 -13.05 6.01
C GLU A 353 -22.63 -12.06 4.96
N HIS A 354 -21.53 -12.34 4.26
CA HIS A 354 -21.05 -11.47 3.19
C HIS A 354 -22.01 -11.42 2.01
N MET A 355 -22.61 -12.54 1.61
CA MET A 355 -23.65 -12.54 0.57
C MET A 355 -24.87 -11.72 0.98
N LEU A 356 -25.30 -11.82 2.25
CA LEU A 356 -26.40 -11.02 2.78
C LEU A 356 -26.04 -9.52 2.86
N GLN A 357 -24.80 -9.17 3.21
CA GLN A 357 -24.33 -7.78 3.23
C GLN A 357 -24.26 -7.16 1.82
N ASP A 358 -23.72 -7.88 0.84
CA ASP A 358 -23.72 -7.46 -0.57
C ASP A 358 -25.16 -7.27 -1.08
N PHE A 359 -26.08 -8.10 -0.61
CA PHE A 359 -27.48 -8.00 -0.95
C PHE A 359 -28.18 -6.79 -0.31
N GLU A 360 -27.95 -6.54 0.98
CA GLU A 360 -28.42 -5.33 1.67
C GLU A 360 -27.89 -4.05 1.00
N TRP A 361 -26.64 -4.09 0.54
CA TRP A 361 -26.03 -3.00 -0.22
C TRP A 361 -26.75 -2.78 -1.57
N LYS A 362 -27.07 -3.85 -2.31
CA LYS A 362 -27.81 -3.78 -3.58
C LYS A 362 -29.24 -3.25 -3.42
N ILE A 363 -29.94 -3.66 -2.35
CA ILE A 363 -31.26 -3.11 -2.01
C ILE A 363 -31.16 -1.60 -1.74
N LYS A 364 -30.16 -1.16 -0.96
CA LYS A 364 -29.94 0.27 -0.67
C LYS A 364 -29.63 1.09 -1.92
N ASN A 365 -29.09 0.48 -2.96
CA ASN A 365 -28.77 1.12 -4.24
C ASN A 365 -29.86 0.97 -5.32
N GLY A 366 -31.06 0.53 -4.94
CA GLY A 366 -32.24 0.56 -5.82
C GLY A 366 -32.41 -0.66 -6.73
N GLU A 367 -31.68 -1.75 -6.52
CA GLU A 367 -31.95 -3.02 -7.20
C GLU A 367 -33.20 -3.70 -6.60
N ARG A 368 -34.12 -4.16 -7.45
CA ARG A 368 -35.51 -4.55 -7.07
C ARG A 368 -35.69 -5.99 -6.59
N ARG A 369 -34.67 -6.85 -6.59
CA ARG A 369 -34.90 -8.26 -6.25
C ARG A 369 -34.85 -8.48 -4.75
N VAL A 370 -36.00 -8.64 -4.10
CA VAL A 370 -36.12 -9.09 -2.70
C VAL A 370 -36.23 -10.61 -2.70
N TRP A 371 -35.38 -11.30 -1.94
CA TRP A 371 -35.44 -12.75 -1.79
C TRP A 371 -36.58 -13.11 -0.83
N SER A 372 -37.39 -14.09 -1.20
CA SER A 372 -38.42 -14.66 -0.34
C SER A 372 -37.80 -15.39 0.87
N GLN A 373 -38.56 -15.50 1.96
CA GLN A 373 -38.15 -16.25 3.16
C GLN A 373 -37.76 -17.71 2.83
N THR A 374 -38.41 -18.28 1.81
CA THR A 374 -38.12 -19.60 1.25
C THR A 374 -36.79 -19.64 0.49
N GLU A 375 -36.48 -18.65 -0.34
CA GLU A 375 -35.17 -18.56 -1.02
C GLU A 375 -34.02 -18.36 -0.02
N LEU A 376 -34.26 -17.61 1.06
CA LEU A 376 -33.27 -17.43 2.14
C LEU A 376 -32.99 -18.75 2.89
N ALA A 377 -34.00 -19.61 3.05
CA ALA A 377 -33.84 -20.91 3.69
C ALA A 377 -32.98 -21.87 2.85
N ASP A 378 -32.99 -21.72 1.52
CA ASP A 378 -32.26 -22.57 0.58
C ASP A 378 -30.81 -22.09 0.32
N ILE A 379 -30.43 -20.90 0.79
CA ILE A 379 -29.07 -20.33 0.63
C ILE A 379 -27.94 -21.31 0.98
N PRO A 380 -27.99 -22.05 2.11
CA PRO A 380 -26.92 -22.98 2.47
C PRO A 380 -26.73 -24.10 1.43
N GLU A 381 -27.81 -24.56 0.81
CA GLU A 381 -27.77 -25.59 -0.22
C GLU A 381 -27.16 -25.04 -1.52
N TYR A 382 -27.58 -23.84 -1.95
CA TYR A 382 -26.97 -23.15 -3.10
C TYR A 382 -25.48 -22.85 -2.88
N LEU A 383 -25.09 -22.42 -1.67
CA LEU A 383 -23.69 -22.19 -1.32
C LEU A 383 -22.88 -23.48 -1.36
N THR A 384 -23.47 -24.62 -0.97
CA THR A 384 -22.82 -25.92 -1.08
C THR A 384 -22.56 -26.29 -2.53
N VAL A 385 -23.52 -26.05 -3.42
CA VAL A 385 -23.38 -26.29 -4.87
C VAL A 385 -22.34 -25.35 -5.48
N LEU A 386 -22.42 -24.05 -5.20
CA LEU A 386 -21.47 -23.04 -5.66
C LEU A 386 -20.06 -23.32 -5.17
N ARG A 387 -19.89 -23.74 -3.91
CA ARG A 387 -18.60 -24.14 -3.35
C ARG A 387 -18.03 -25.34 -4.09
N ARG A 388 -18.83 -26.39 -4.33
CA ARG A 388 -18.37 -27.56 -5.11
C ARG A 388 -17.95 -27.16 -6.52
N TRP A 389 -18.73 -26.29 -7.17
CA TRP A 389 -18.43 -25.80 -8.50
C TRP A 389 -17.16 -24.95 -8.52
N ALA A 390 -17.05 -23.97 -7.62
CA ALA A 390 -15.89 -23.08 -7.51
C ALA A 390 -14.62 -23.86 -7.14
N LEU A 391 -14.71 -24.84 -6.24
CA LEU A 391 -13.60 -25.72 -5.89
C LEU A 391 -13.19 -26.58 -7.09
N SER A 392 -14.15 -27.16 -7.81
CA SER A 392 -13.87 -27.94 -9.02
C SER A 392 -13.21 -27.07 -10.11
N TRP A 393 -13.73 -25.87 -10.33
CA TRP A 393 -13.17 -24.89 -11.26
C TRP A 393 -11.75 -24.49 -10.85
N TRP A 394 -11.53 -24.19 -9.58
CA TRP A 394 -10.20 -23.85 -9.05
C TRP A 394 -9.22 -25.00 -9.20
N LYS A 395 -9.61 -26.25 -8.88
CA LYS A 395 -8.79 -27.46 -9.10
C LYS A 395 -8.39 -27.61 -10.56
N GLN A 396 -9.34 -27.47 -11.48
CA GLN A 396 -9.07 -27.57 -12.91
C GLN A 396 -8.13 -26.47 -13.39
N ASN A 397 -8.30 -25.24 -12.88
CA ASN A 397 -7.45 -24.12 -13.25
C ASN A 397 -6.03 -24.28 -12.67
N LEU A 398 -5.90 -24.71 -11.42
CA LEU A 398 -4.62 -25.01 -10.78
C LEU A 398 -3.88 -26.13 -11.52
N LEU A 399 -4.59 -27.19 -11.92
CA LEU A 399 -4.02 -28.28 -12.69
C LEU A 399 -3.52 -27.79 -14.06
N ARG A 400 -4.33 -27.00 -14.79
CA ARG A 400 -3.92 -26.42 -16.09
C ARG A 400 -2.71 -25.50 -15.95
N GLU A 401 -2.67 -24.67 -14.92
CA GLU A 401 -1.56 -23.79 -14.63
C GLU A 401 -0.29 -24.57 -14.29
N PHE A 402 -0.42 -25.64 -13.50
CA PHE A 402 0.68 -26.55 -13.18
C PHE A 402 1.17 -27.31 -14.42
N GLU A 403 0.26 -27.81 -15.25
CA GLU A 403 0.59 -28.45 -16.53
C GLU A 403 1.26 -27.47 -17.50
N ARG A 404 0.82 -26.21 -17.54
CA ARG A 404 1.45 -25.15 -18.33
C ARG A 404 2.84 -24.83 -17.82
N TYR A 405 2.99 -24.64 -16.51
CA TYR A 405 4.29 -24.43 -15.86
C TYR A 405 5.25 -25.58 -16.19
N LEU A 406 4.80 -26.83 -16.05
CA LEU A 406 5.55 -28.01 -16.47
C LEU A 406 5.85 -27.98 -17.97
N GLY A 407 4.90 -27.61 -18.82
CA GLY A 407 5.09 -27.52 -20.27
C GLY A 407 6.12 -26.47 -20.68
N GLU A 408 6.12 -25.29 -20.06
CA GLU A 408 7.05 -24.19 -20.33
C GLU A 408 8.47 -24.53 -19.86
N ASP A 409 8.63 -25.08 -18.65
CA ASP A 409 9.94 -25.50 -18.11
C ASP A 409 10.49 -26.75 -18.81
N VAL A 410 9.63 -27.73 -19.12
CA VAL A 410 10.03 -28.96 -19.85
C VAL A 410 10.33 -28.67 -21.32
N SER A 411 9.64 -27.70 -21.95
CA SER A 411 9.99 -27.25 -23.32
C SER A 411 11.30 -26.49 -23.35
N ALA A 412 11.62 -25.71 -22.32
CA ALA A 412 12.95 -25.11 -22.17
C ALA A 412 14.05 -26.16 -21.90
N MET A 413 13.70 -27.28 -21.26
CA MET A 413 14.58 -28.44 -21.03
C MET A 413 14.54 -29.51 -22.12
N ALA A 414 13.81 -29.30 -23.23
CA ALA A 414 13.79 -30.20 -24.38
C ALA A 414 15.13 -30.15 -25.13
N MET A 415 16.20 -30.60 -24.47
CA MET A 415 17.44 -30.98 -25.11
C MET A 415 17.09 -32.03 -26.17
N LYS A 416 17.57 -31.82 -27.40
CA LYS A 416 17.48 -32.79 -28.51
C LYS A 416 17.77 -34.18 -27.96
N HIS A 417 16.78 -35.08 -28.01
CA HIS A 417 16.93 -36.44 -27.52
C HIS A 417 18.16 -37.07 -28.18
N PRO A 418 19.23 -37.39 -27.44
CA PRO A 418 20.38 -38.02 -28.05
C PRO A 418 19.94 -39.38 -28.60
N GLN A 419 20.39 -39.76 -29.80
CA GLN A 419 20.27 -41.16 -30.21
C GLN A 419 21.08 -41.99 -29.22
N VAL A 420 20.39 -42.75 -28.37
CA VAL A 420 21.01 -43.52 -27.27
C VAL A 420 21.01 -45.02 -27.55
N VAL A 421 20.17 -45.45 -28.49
CA VAL A 421 20.04 -46.83 -28.92
C VAL A 421 20.16 -46.91 -30.44
N GLU A 422 20.83 -47.95 -30.91
CA GLU A 422 20.94 -48.30 -32.32
C GLU A 422 20.42 -49.72 -32.55
N TRP A 423 19.87 -49.98 -33.73
CA TRP A 423 19.44 -51.33 -34.09
C TRP A 423 20.65 -52.20 -34.39
N ASN A 424 20.83 -53.29 -33.64
CA ASN A 424 21.89 -54.25 -33.90
C ASN A 424 21.32 -55.41 -34.74
N SER A 425 21.60 -55.40 -36.04
CA SER A 425 21.11 -56.41 -36.99
C SER A 425 21.58 -57.84 -36.66
N LYS A 426 22.77 -58.01 -36.06
CA LYS A 426 23.30 -59.33 -35.67
C LYS A 426 22.59 -59.94 -34.46
N LYS A 427 22.11 -59.09 -33.55
CA LYS A 427 21.38 -59.51 -32.34
C LYS A 427 19.86 -59.37 -32.48
N VAL A 428 19.40 -58.87 -33.63
CA VAL A 428 17.99 -58.59 -33.95
C VAL A 428 17.29 -57.83 -32.82
N ARG A 429 17.99 -56.84 -32.24
CA ARG A 429 17.45 -56.03 -31.13
C ARG A 429 18.13 -54.67 -31.06
N TYR A 430 17.43 -53.69 -30.49
CA TYR A 430 18.04 -52.42 -30.12
C TYR A 430 19.09 -52.63 -29.02
N CYS A 431 20.26 -52.01 -29.20
CA CYS A 431 21.35 -52.03 -28.25
C CYS A 431 21.77 -50.59 -27.93
N TRP A 432 22.26 -50.35 -26.72
CA TRP A 432 22.89 -49.07 -26.36
C TRP A 432 24.08 -48.79 -27.27
N ILE A 433 24.26 -47.54 -27.71
CA ILE A 433 25.48 -47.13 -28.41
C ILE A 433 26.69 -47.37 -27.47
N PRO A 434 27.71 -48.16 -27.86
CA PRO A 434 28.67 -48.76 -26.94
C PRO A 434 29.47 -47.78 -26.06
N THR A 435 29.71 -46.55 -26.53
CA THR A 435 30.59 -45.59 -25.85
C THR A 435 29.86 -44.52 -25.05
N SER A 436 28.59 -44.23 -25.37
CA SER A 436 27.88 -43.10 -24.76
C SER A 436 26.37 -43.28 -24.61
N GLY A 437 25.76 -44.33 -25.18
CA GLY A 437 24.30 -44.46 -25.21
C GLY A 437 23.68 -44.53 -23.81
N ARG A 438 24.26 -45.37 -22.93
CA ARG A 438 23.76 -45.56 -21.56
C ARG A 438 24.01 -44.34 -20.67
N SER A 439 25.20 -43.73 -20.74
CA SER A 439 25.53 -42.54 -19.94
C SER A 439 24.75 -41.31 -20.41
N SER A 440 24.60 -41.12 -21.72
CA SER A 440 23.77 -40.05 -22.30
C SER A 440 22.30 -40.23 -21.95
N TYR A 441 21.76 -41.46 -21.97
CA TYR A 441 20.39 -41.71 -21.51
C TYR A 441 20.23 -41.48 -20.02
N VAL A 442 21.16 -41.93 -19.17
CA VAL A 442 21.09 -41.68 -17.73
C VAL A 442 21.19 -40.18 -17.42
N SER A 443 22.05 -39.44 -18.14
CA SER A 443 22.17 -37.99 -17.99
C SER A 443 20.92 -37.26 -18.48
N TRP A 444 20.37 -37.66 -19.63
CA TRP A 444 19.11 -37.11 -20.15
C TRP A 444 17.93 -37.46 -19.25
N TYR A 445 17.83 -38.70 -18.74
CA TYR A 445 16.79 -39.14 -17.83
C TYR A 445 16.89 -38.39 -16.50
N ARG A 446 18.10 -38.23 -15.93
CA ARG A 446 18.33 -37.39 -14.74
C ARG A 446 18.02 -35.91 -14.97
N GLY A 447 18.31 -35.38 -16.16
CA GLY A 447 17.92 -34.02 -16.56
C GLY A 447 16.42 -33.85 -16.73
N ARG A 448 15.73 -34.85 -17.30
CA ARG A 448 14.27 -34.91 -17.46
C ARG A 448 13.54 -34.99 -16.13
N TRP A 449 14.10 -35.69 -15.15
CA TRP A 449 13.62 -35.73 -13.77
C TRP A 449 14.24 -34.63 -12.89
N GLY A 450 14.86 -33.62 -13.50
CA GLY A 450 15.41 -32.44 -12.83
C GLY A 450 14.35 -31.42 -12.36
N LEU A 451 13.06 -31.77 -12.38
CA LEU A 451 12.09 -31.15 -11.49
C LEU A 451 12.51 -31.51 -10.07
N ARG A 452 12.77 -30.51 -9.23
CA ARG A 452 13.18 -30.80 -7.84
C ARG A 452 12.09 -31.66 -7.22
N PRO A 453 12.42 -32.78 -6.54
CA PRO A 453 11.43 -33.61 -5.85
C PRO A 453 10.46 -32.80 -4.99
N GLN A 454 10.95 -31.70 -4.43
CA GLN A 454 10.19 -30.73 -3.64
C GLN A 454 9.07 -30.01 -4.39
N ASP A 455 9.23 -29.68 -5.68
CA ASP A 455 8.21 -28.99 -6.48
C ASP A 455 7.11 -29.95 -6.94
N MET A 456 7.47 -31.22 -7.19
CA MET A 456 6.53 -32.30 -7.49
C MET A 456 5.79 -32.76 -6.23
N GLU A 457 6.47 -32.79 -5.09
CA GLU A 457 5.85 -33.01 -3.78
C GLU A 457 4.90 -31.87 -3.43
N ALA A 458 5.33 -30.61 -3.56
CA ALA A 458 4.48 -29.45 -3.28
C ALA A 458 3.31 -29.33 -4.26
N GLY A 459 3.53 -29.51 -5.56
CA GLY A 459 2.46 -29.52 -6.56
C GLY A 459 1.49 -30.69 -6.38
N GLY A 460 2.03 -31.90 -6.15
CA GLY A 460 1.23 -33.10 -5.89
C GLY A 460 0.51 -33.08 -4.54
N ASP A 461 1.05 -32.37 -3.55
CA ASP A 461 0.43 -32.13 -2.25
C ASP A 461 -0.66 -31.06 -2.37
N ALA A 462 -0.42 -29.95 -3.08
CA ALA A 462 -1.44 -28.96 -3.40
C ALA A 462 -2.62 -29.56 -4.17
N ILE A 463 -2.36 -30.43 -5.16
CA ILE A 463 -3.41 -31.14 -5.91
C ILE A 463 -4.15 -32.17 -5.05
N ARG A 464 -3.46 -32.84 -4.10
CA ARG A 464 -4.09 -33.82 -3.19
C ARG A 464 -4.90 -33.17 -2.06
N ARG A 465 -4.50 -31.99 -1.61
CA ARG A 465 -5.17 -31.22 -0.55
C ARG A 465 -6.34 -30.39 -1.07
N ALA A 466 -6.29 -30.00 -2.35
CA ALA A 466 -7.42 -29.41 -3.06
C ALA A 466 -8.55 -30.42 -3.17
#